data_AF-A0A1M4SI04-F1
#
_entry.id   AF-A0A1M4SI04-F1
#
_cell.length_a   1.000
_cell.length_b   1.000
_cell.length_c   1.000
_cell.angle_alpha   90.00
_cell.angle_beta   90.00
_cell.angle_gamma   90.00
#
_symmetry.space_group_name_H-M   'P 1'
#
loop_
_entity.id
_entity.type
_entity.pdbx_description
1 polymer ?
#
loop_
_entity_poly.entity_id
_entity_poly.type
_entity_poly.pdbx_seq_one_letter_code
_entity_poly.pdbx_strand_id
1 'polypeptide(L)'
;MNKRHAYRAIGSAAMLASLTLSGAVFAAEPVGPKLTDKLRGLLVKEMVEIEAAMQATYSAIVQGKHDEVAQRGQAIHDSFILEQSLTEQDRQDLKAAVPKGFLQMDEHFHQLSASLAEAGERQDTQAQVETFNRMTESCVACHSRYVTDRFEGLEDPSIPEGWGHHDGVASEP
;
A
#
# COMPACT_ATOMS: atom_id res chain seq x y z
N MET A 1 -9.93 -76.51 25.89
CA MET A 1 -10.74 -75.63 26.77
C MET A 1 -10.09 -74.25 26.76
N ASN A 2 -10.85 -73.17 26.51
CA ASN A 2 -10.39 -71.79 26.22
C ASN A 2 -9.45 -71.61 24.99
N LYS A 3 -9.71 -70.73 23.99
CA LYS A 3 -9.96 -69.26 24.00
C LYS A 3 -8.70 -68.49 24.47
N ARG A 4 -8.23 -67.37 23.90
CA ARG A 4 -8.57 -66.45 22.78
C ARG A 4 -7.28 -65.61 22.52
N HIS A 5 -7.04 -64.87 21.44
CA HIS A 5 -7.70 -64.59 20.15
C HIS A 5 -6.58 -64.27 19.12
N ALA A 6 -6.87 -64.19 17.81
CA ALA A 6 -5.95 -63.62 16.82
C ALA A 6 -6.10 -62.10 16.74
N TYR A 7 -4.98 -61.36 16.77
CA TYR A 7 -4.95 -59.93 16.45
C TYR A 7 -4.28 -59.70 15.09
N ARG A 8 -5.10 -59.67 14.03
CA ARG A 8 -4.71 -59.07 12.75
C ARG A 8 -4.82 -57.55 12.90
N ALA A 9 -3.70 -56.89 13.19
CA ALA A 9 -3.61 -55.43 13.08
C ALA A 9 -3.58 -55.04 11.59
N ILE A 10 -4.76 -54.80 11.01
CA ILE A 10 -4.86 -54.10 9.73
C ILE A 10 -4.69 -52.62 10.03
N GLY A 11 -3.47 -52.10 9.82
CA GLY A 11 -3.19 -50.68 9.94
C GLY A 11 -3.80 -49.92 8.77
N SER A 12 -4.99 -49.36 8.97
CA SER A 12 -5.62 -48.45 8.01
C SER A 12 -4.83 -47.14 7.93
N ALA A 13 -4.04 -46.98 6.87
CA ALA A 13 -3.35 -45.73 6.57
C ALA A 13 -4.36 -44.66 6.11
N ALA A 14 -4.86 -43.87 7.05
CA ALA A 14 -5.68 -42.70 6.76
C ALA A 14 -4.79 -41.55 6.26
N MET A 15 -4.59 -41.44 4.95
CA MET A 15 -4.02 -40.24 4.34
C MET A 15 -5.02 -39.08 4.49
N LEU A 16 -4.70 -38.15 5.40
CA LEU A 16 -5.34 -36.84 5.45
C LEU A 16 -4.83 -36.01 4.26
N ALA A 17 -5.63 -35.96 3.20
CA ALA A 17 -5.40 -35.05 2.08
C ALA A 17 -5.77 -33.63 2.51
N SER A 18 -4.81 -32.89 3.07
CA SER A 18 -4.96 -31.46 3.34
C SER A 18 -5.15 -30.71 2.03
N LEU A 19 -6.38 -30.28 1.75
CA LEU A 19 -6.71 -29.44 0.61
C LEU A 19 -6.14 -28.03 0.87
N THR A 20 -4.93 -27.77 0.38
CA THR A 20 -4.38 -26.41 0.37
C THR A 20 -5.17 -25.61 -0.65
N LEU A 21 -6.18 -24.88 -0.18
CA LEU A 21 -6.91 -23.90 -0.98
C LEU A 21 -5.96 -22.73 -1.27
N SER A 22 -5.16 -22.86 -2.32
CA SER A 22 -4.32 -21.77 -2.82
C SER A 22 -5.23 -20.63 -3.27
N GLY A 23 -5.39 -19.63 -2.40
CA GLY A 23 -6.03 -18.37 -2.74
C GLY A 23 -5.19 -17.67 -3.80
N ALA A 24 -5.56 -17.85 -5.07
CA ALA A 24 -4.99 -17.06 -6.14
C ALA A 24 -5.34 -15.59 -5.88
N VAL A 25 -4.36 -14.82 -5.42
CA VAL A 25 -4.46 -13.36 -5.38
C VAL A 25 -4.46 -12.90 -6.82
N PHE A 26 -5.66 -12.74 -7.39
CA PHE A 26 -5.80 -12.10 -8.68
C PHE A 26 -5.23 -10.69 -8.59
N ALA A 27 -4.34 -10.35 -9.52
CA ALA A 27 -3.88 -8.98 -9.70
C ALA A 27 -5.11 -8.07 -9.82
N ALA A 28 -5.11 -6.94 -9.12
CA ALA A 28 -6.25 -6.05 -9.18
C ALA A 28 -6.37 -5.45 -10.58
N GLU A 29 -7.61 -5.27 -11.05
CA GLU A 29 -7.83 -4.56 -12.31
C GLU A 29 -7.30 -3.12 -12.20
N PRO A 30 -6.65 -2.58 -13.25
CA PRO A 30 -6.13 -1.22 -13.24
C PRO A 30 -7.23 -0.21 -12.88
N VAL A 31 -6.88 0.76 -12.02
CA VAL A 31 -7.82 1.81 -11.59
C VAL A 31 -8.12 2.77 -12.73
N GLY A 32 -7.10 3.12 -13.51
CA GLY A 32 -7.19 4.11 -14.59
C GLY A 32 -8.43 3.95 -15.47
N PRO A 33 -8.61 2.83 -16.21
CA PRO A 33 -9.73 2.61 -17.12
C PRO A 33 -11.13 2.79 -16.52
N LYS A 34 -11.30 2.64 -15.20
CA LYS A 34 -12.59 2.78 -14.51
C LYS A 34 -12.95 4.24 -14.16
N LEU A 35 -11.99 5.16 -14.19
CA LEU A 35 -12.19 6.57 -13.89
C LEU A 35 -12.79 7.34 -15.08
N THR A 36 -13.65 8.31 -14.79
CA THR A 36 -14.06 9.33 -15.77
C THR A 36 -12.84 10.13 -16.23
N ASP A 37 -12.89 10.73 -17.42
CA ASP A 37 -11.75 11.50 -17.97
C ASP A 37 -11.31 12.65 -17.05
N LYS A 38 -12.27 13.28 -16.35
CA LYS A 38 -12.00 14.31 -15.35
C LYS A 38 -11.23 13.74 -14.15
N LEU A 39 -11.72 12.64 -13.56
CA LEU A 39 -11.07 11.99 -12.41
C LEU A 39 -9.67 11.48 -12.75
N ARG A 40 -9.53 10.84 -13.92
CA ARG A 40 -8.26 10.39 -14.48
C ARG A 40 -7.27 11.54 -14.65
N GLY A 41 -7.73 12.67 -15.21
CA GLY A 41 -6.91 13.87 -15.40
C GLY A 41 -6.43 14.48 -14.09
N LEU A 42 -7.31 14.56 -13.07
CA LEU A 42 -6.94 15.02 -11.74
C LEU A 42 -5.92 14.10 -11.06
N LEU A 43 -6.17 12.78 -11.06
CA LEU A 43 -5.25 11.79 -10.47
C LEU A 43 -3.87 11.80 -11.15
N VAL A 44 -3.81 11.87 -12.48
CA VAL A 44 -2.54 11.95 -13.21
C VAL A 44 -1.78 13.24 -12.89
N LYS A 45 -2.49 14.37 -12.73
CA LYS A 45 -1.87 15.64 -12.31
C LYS A 45 -1.27 15.52 -10.90
N GLU A 46 -2.03 14.97 -9.97
CA GLU A 46 -1.60 14.78 -8.58
C GLU A 46 -0.35 13.90 -8.47
N MET A 47 -0.31 12.77 -9.17
CA MET A 47 0.86 11.88 -9.19
C MET A 47 2.12 12.55 -9.77
N VAL A 48 1.98 13.45 -10.76
CA VAL A 48 3.11 14.22 -11.32
C VAL A 48 3.65 15.26 -10.32
N GLU A 49 2.77 15.91 -9.57
CA GLU A 49 3.17 16.86 -8.53
C GLU A 49 3.83 16.15 -7.34
N ILE A 50 3.32 14.98 -6.94
CA ILE A 50 3.94 14.11 -5.92
C ILE A 50 5.31 13.61 -6.38
N GLU A 51 5.49 13.19 -7.64
CA GLU A 51 6.79 12.77 -8.16
C GLU A 51 7.82 13.91 -8.07
N ALA A 52 7.45 15.11 -8.52
CA ALA A 52 8.31 16.28 -8.45
C ALA A 52 8.67 16.67 -7.00
N ALA A 53 7.71 16.57 -6.07
CA ALA A 53 7.94 16.80 -4.65
C ALA A 53 8.91 15.75 -4.06
N MET A 54 8.72 14.46 -4.35
CA MET A 54 9.60 13.37 -3.92
C MET A 54 11.05 13.54 -4.41
N GLN A 55 11.25 13.89 -5.69
CA GLN A 55 12.59 14.17 -6.23
C GLN A 55 13.29 15.32 -5.49
N ALA A 56 12.55 16.39 -5.20
CA ALA A 56 13.10 17.54 -4.48
C ALA A 56 13.35 17.25 -2.99
N THR A 57 12.50 16.45 -2.35
CA THR A 57 12.69 15.95 -0.98
C THR A 57 13.96 15.12 -0.86
N TYR A 58 14.19 14.16 -1.77
CA TYR A 58 15.43 13.38 -1.79
C TYR A 58 16.67 14.28 -1.82
N SER A 59 16.65 15.31 -2.68
CA SER A 59 17.73 16.30 -2.77
C SER A 59 17.91 17.08 -1.47
N ALA A 60 16.82 17.45 -0.79
CA ALA A 60 16.85 18.16 0.49
C ALA A 60 17.42 17.31 1.63
N ILE A 61 17.03 16.03 1.72
CA ILE A 61 17.57 15.07 2.71
C ILE A 61 19.09 14.94 2.56
N VAL A 62 19.59 14.70 1.35
CA VAL A 62 21.03 14.55 1.07
C VAL A 62 21.84 15.81 1.40
N GLN A 63 21.20 16.99 1.34
CA GLN A 63 21.81 18.28 1.69
C GLN A 63 21.64 18.69 3.17
N GLY A 64 20.93 17.91 3.99
CA GLY A 64 20.61 18.29 5.38
C GLY A 64 19.64 19.48 5.50
N LYS A 65 18.81 19.72 4.48
CA LYS A 65 17.87 20.84 4.41
C LYS A 65 16.54 20.50 5.06
N HIS A 66 16.56 20.29 6.37
CA HIS A 66 15.41 19.73 7.10
C HIS A 66 14.13 20.57 6.99
N ASP A 67 14.22 21.90 6.97
CA ASP A 67 13.07 22.79 6.74
C ASP A 67 12.42 22.58 5.36
N GLU A 68 13.23 22.31 4.32
CA GLU A 68 12.70 21.95 2.99
C GLU A 68 12.07 20.56 3.00
N VAL A 69 12.58 19.62 3.80
CA VAL A 69 11.96 18.29 3.97
C VAL A 69 10.62 18.42 4.69
N ALA A 70 10.54 19.23 5.76
CA ALA A 70 9.32 19.50 6.50
C ALA A 70 8.23 20.09 5.58
N GLN A 71 8.57 21.17 4.86
CA GLN A 71 7.66 21.84 3.93
C GLN A 71 7.19 20.93 2.80
N ARG A 72 8.05 20.06 2.28
CA ARG A 72 7.68 19.12 1.20
C ARG A 72 6.87 17.94 1.68
N GLY A 73 7.17 17.37 2.85
CA GLY A 73 6.34 16.35 3.49
C GLY A 73 4.92 16.87 3.72
N GLN A 74 4.82 18.07 4.29
CA GLN A 74 3.53 18.74 4.51
C GLN A 74 2.82 19.04 3.17
N ALA A 75 3.53 19.52 2.15
CA ALA A 75 2.95 19.77 0.83
C ALA A 75 2.43 18.50 0.14
N ILE A 76 3.07 17.34 0.35
CA ILE A 76 2.59 16.03 -0.16
C ILE A 76 1.40 15.52 0.67
N HIS A 77 1.38 15.75 1.99
CA HIS A 77 0.20 15.47 2.82
C HIS A 77 -1.00 16.33 2.40
N ASP A 78 -0.77 17.60 2.08
CA ASP A 78 -1.79 18.56 1.70
C ASP A 78 -2.09 18.58 0.18
N SER A 79 -1.38 17.80 -0.65
CA SER A 79 -1.56 17.73 -2.12
C SER A 79 -2.79 16.93 -2.53
N PHE A 80 -3.88 17.16 -1.83
CA PHE A 80 -5.20 16.57 -2.02
C PHE A 80 -5.92 17.24 -3.22
N ILE A 81 -5.29 17.29 -4.39
CA ILE A 81 -5.80 17.97 -5.60
C ILE A 81 -7.16 17.41 -6.01
N LEU A 82 -7.34 16.10 -5.88
CA LEU A 82 -8.62 15.41 -5.91
C LEU A 82 -9.57 16.03 -4.87
N GLU A 83 -9.40 15.80 -3.57
CA GLU A 83 -10.31 16.30 -2.52
C GLU A 83 -10.66 17.80 -2.63
N GLN A 84 -9.71 18.67 -3.02
CA GLN A 84 -9.94 20.10 -3.25
C GLN A 84 -10.74 20.41 -4.52
N SER A 85 -10.68 19.57 -5.55
CA SER A 85 -11.33 19.78 -6.87
C SER A 85 -12.57 18.91 -7.11
N LEU A 86 -12.86 17.94 -6.24
CA LEU A 86 -13.98 17.01 -6.36
C LEU A 86 -15.28 17.61 -5.79
N THR A 87 -16.31 17.68 -6.63
CA THR A 87 -17.70 17.83 -6.16
C THR A 87 -18.16 16.55 -5.45
N GLU A 88 -19.30 16.61 -4.75
CA GLU A 88 -19.88 15.42 -4.11
C GLU A 88 -20.15 14.29 -5.12
N GLN A 89 -20.57 14.61 -6.35
CA GLN A 89 -20.72 13.59 -7.39
C GLN A 89 -19.38 12.97 -7.78
N ASP A 90 -18.34 13.79 -7.98
CA ASP A 90 -17.01 13.24 -8.32
C ASP A 90 -16.45 12.35 -7.20
N ARG A 91 -16.75 12.65 -5.92
CA ARG A 91 -16.38 11.82 -4.76
C ARG A 91 -17.10 10.47 -4.78
N GLN A 92 -18.37 10.45 -5.17
CA GLN A 92 -19.16 9.22 -5.30
C GLN A 92 -18.68 8.39 -6.50
N ASP A 93 -18.44 9.02 -7.64
CA ASP A 93 -17.90 8.39 -8.85
C ASP A 93 -16.51 7.77 -8.59
N LEU A 94 -15.63 8.51 -7.89
CA LEU A 94 -14.30 8.01 -7.49
C LEU A 94 -14.44 6.77 -6.58
N LYS A 95 -15.23 6.85 -5.51
CA LYS A 95 -15.46 5.74 -4.56
C LYS A 95 -16.12 4.52 -5.21
N ALA A 96 -16.90 4.70 -6.26
CA ALA A 96 -17.49 3.61 -7.03
C ALA A 96 -16.49 2.96 -8.01
N ALA A 97 -15.54 3.73 -8.54
CA ALA A 97 -14.56 3.27 -9.51
C ALA A 97 -13.32 2.60 -8.90
N VAL A 98 -12.85 3.06 -7.73
CA VAL A 98 -11.62 2.56 -7.09
C VAL A 98 -11.91 1.44 -6.08
N PRO A 99 -11.05 0.40 -5.99
CA PRO A 99 -11.17 -0.62 -4.96
C PRO A 99 -10.74 -0.09 -3.59
N LYS A 100 -11.30 -0.61 -2.50
CA LYS A 100 -10.97 -0.20 -1.12
C LYS A 100 -9.46 -0.18 -0.85
N GLY A 101 -8.72 -1.17 -1.34
CA GLY A 101 -7.26 -1.26 -1.15
C GLY A 101 -6.48 -0.09 -1.78
N PHE A 102 -6.97 0.51 -2.87
CA PHE A 102 -6.36 1.71 -3.46
C PHE A 102 -6.46 2.88 -2.48
N LEU A 103 -7.66 3.12 -1.92
CA LEU A 103 -7.89 4.18 -0.93
C LEU A 103 -7.06 3.98 0.35
N GLN A 104 -6.85 2.73 0.77
CA GLN A 104 -6.02 2.42 1.95
C GLN A 104 -4.53 2.67 1.71
N MET A 105 -4.03 2.41 0.50
CA MET A 105 -2.62 2.69 0.14
C MET A 105 -2.40 4.20 -0.07
N ASP A 106 -3.38 4.89 -0.62
CA ASP A 106 -3.42 6.35 -0.71
C ASP A 106 -3.41 7.03 0.67
N GLU A 107 -4.30 6.62 1.57
CA GLU A 107 -4.33 7.08 2.97
C GLU A 107 -3.00 6.80 3.69
N HIS A 108 -2.41 5.61 3.49
CA HIS A 108 -1.12 5.28 4.07
C HIS A 108 0.02 6.17 3.55
N PHE A 109 0.03 6.50 2.25
CA PHE A 109 1.02 7.40 1.67
C PHE A 109 0.94 8.80 2.27
N HIS A 110 -0.27 9.34 2.49
CA HIS A 110 -0.47 10.62 3.18
C HIS A 110 -0.02 10.57 4.66
N GLN A 111 -0.22 9.45 5.37
CA GLN A 111 0.31 9.29 6.74
C GLN A 111 1.85 9.27 6.78
N LEU A 112 2.49 8.70 5.75
CA LEU A 112 3.95 8.73 5.60
C LEU A 112 4.47 10.13 5.26
N SER A 113 3.79 10.91 4.42
CA SER A 113 4.21 12.28 4.10
C SER A 113 4.09 13.24 5.29
N ALA A 114 3.05 13.08 6.13
CA ALA A 114 2.98 13.76 7.43
C ALA A 114 4.13 13.34 8.36
N SER A 115 4.41 12.04 8.46
CA SER A 115 5.51 11.52 9.28
C SER A 115 6.89 12.05 8.82
N LEU A 116 7.07 12.23 7.51
CA LEU A 116 8.25 12.85 6.91
C LEU A 116 8.33 14.34 7.24
N ALA A 117 7.19 15.04 7.26
CA ALA A 117 7.12 16.45 7.64
C ALA A 117 7.64 16.65 9.08
N GLU A 118 7.11 15.87 10.03
CA GLU A 118 7.55 15.91 11.43
C GLU A 118 9.04 15.51 11.59
N ALA A 119 9.51 14.53 10.80
CA ALA A 119 10.93 14.14 10.82
C ALA A 119 11.83 15.28 10.34
N GLY A 120 11.35 16.08 9.36
CA GLY A 120 11.92 17.36 8.97
C GLY A 120 11.98 18.36 10.12
N GLU A 121 10.85 18.63 10.77
CA GLU A 121 10.76 19.58 11.91
C GLU A 121 11.66 19.18 13.10
N ARG A 122 11.79 17.88 13.39
CA ARG A 122 12.70 17.35 14.41
C ARG A 122 14.17 17.34 14.00
N GLN A 123 14.49 17.71 12.75
CA GLN A 123 15.82 17.60 12.14
C GLN A 123 16.43 16.19 12.21
N ASP A 124 15.58 15.16 12.22
CA ASP A 124 16.01 13.76 12.33
C ASP A 124 16.28 13.16 10.94
N THR A 125 17.53 13.28 10.48
CA THR A 125 17.98 12.76 9.18
C THR A 125 17.70 11.26 9.01
N GLN A 126 17.80 10.47 10.08
CA GLN A 126 17.59 9.01 9.99
C GLN A 126 16.11 8.71 9.77
N ALA A 127 15.22 9.32 10.55
CA ALA A 127 13.78 9.19 10.36
C ALA A 127 13.31 9.77 9.01
N GLN A 128 13.96 10.83 8.50
CA GLN A 128 13.68 11.38 7.16
C GLN A 128 14.01 10.35 6.06
N VAL A 129 15.19 9.71 6.11
CA VAL A 129 15.60 8.67 5.14
C VAL A 129 14.68 7.44 5.23
N GLU A 130 14.43 6.92 6.42
CA GLU A 130 13.57 5.75 6.63
C GLU A 130 12.14 5.99 6.13
N THR A 131 11.57 7.15 6.44
CA THR A 131 10.21 7.49 5.99
C THR A 131 10.16 7.72 4.48
N PHE A 132 11.16 8.39 3.89
CA PHE A 132 11.25 8.58 2.44
C PHE A 132 11.35 7.24 1.67
N ASN A 133 12.09 6.27 2.21
CA ASN A 133 12.17 4.93 1.64
C ASN A 133 10.80 4.24 1.67
N ARG A 134 10.08 4.27 2.81
CA ARG A 134 8.72 3.73 2.94
C ARG A 134 7.71 4.41 2.00
N MET A 135 7.83 5.72 1.79
CA MET A 135 7.04 6.44 0.78
C MET A 135 7.32 5.90 -0.64
N THR A 136 8.60 5.68 -0.96
CA THR A 136 9.02 5.12 -2.26
C THR A 136 8.48 3.69 -2.45
N GLU A 137 8.55 2.85 -1.42
CA GLU A 137 7.94 1.51 -1.39
C GLU A 137 6.43 1.57 -1.63
N SER A 138 5.73 2.57 -1.07
CA SER A 138 4.29 2.77 -1.24
C SER A 138 3.91 3.16 -2.66
N CYS A 139 4.70 4.03 -3.30
CA CYS A 139 4.53 4.37 -4.71
C CYS A 139 4.66 3.13 -5.59
N VAL A 140 5.71 2.32 -5.38
CA VAL A 140 5.94 1.08 -6.15
C VAL A 140 4.79 0.08 -5.92
N ALA A 141 4.45 -0.22 -4.67
CA ALA A 141 3.41 -1.20 -4.36
C ALA A 141 2.03 -0.79 -4.91
N CYS A 142 1.66 0.49 -4.83
CA CYS A 142 0.39 0.97 -5.40
C CYS A 142 0.39 0.86 -6.93
N HIS A 143 1.49 1.27 -7.59
CA HIS A 143 1.60 1.23 -9.04
C HIS A 143 1.64 -0.19 -9.61
N SER A 144 2.42 -1.10 -9.02
CA SER A 144 2.44 -2.52 -9.40
C SER A 144 1.08 -3.21 -9.25
N ARG A 145 0.23 -2.73 -8.33
CA ARG A 145 -1.07 -3.32 -8.05
C ARG A 145 -2.22 -2.73 -8.87
N TYR A 146 -2.21 -1.42 -9.10
CA TYR A 146 -3.37 -0.68 -9.62
C TYR A 146 -3.10 0.10 -10.93
N VAL A 147 -1.85 0.08 -11.43
CA VAL A 147 -1.40 0.84 -12.62
C VAL A 147 -0.62 -0.07 -13.59
N THR A 148 -1.03 -1.35 -13.64
CA THR A 148 -0.45 -2.42 -14.46
C THR A 148 -0.66 -2.24 -15.97
N ASP A 149 -1.48 -1.27 -16.39
CA ASP A 149 -1.74 -0.90 -17.77
C ASP A 149 -0.78 0.17 -18.33
N ARG A 150 0.18 0.65 -17.52
CA ARG A 150 1.12 1.72 -17.89
C ARG A 150 2.59 1.44 -17.54
N PHE A 151 2.88 0.73 -16.46
CA PHE A 151 4.24 0.57 -15.95
C PHE A 151 4.75 -0.88 -16.06
N GLU A 152 5.09 -1.31 -17.28
CA GLU A 152 5.49 -2.70 -17.60
C GLU A 152 6.67 -3.25 -16.78
N GLY A 153 7.55 -2.38 -16.27
CA GLY A 153 8.69 -2.77 -15.43
C GLY A 153 8.40 -2.92 -13.93
N LEU A 154 7.15 -2.73 -13.51
CA LEU A 154 6.73 -2.86 -12.11
C LEU A 154 6.01 -4.20 -11.91
N GLU A 155 6.78 -5.21 -11.48
CA GLU A 155 6.24 -6.47 -10.98
C GLU A 155 5.53 -6.26 -9.62
N ASP A 156 4.55 -7.11 -9.27
CA ASP A 156 3.85 -7.07 -7.97
C ASP A 156 4.87 -7.34 -6.84
N PRO A 157 5.29 -6.33 -6.05
CA PRO A 157 6.14 -6.61 -4.92
C PRO A 157 5.33 -7.43 -3.94
N SER A 158 5.95 -8.45 -3.33
CA SER A 158 5.33 -9.16 -2.21
C SER A 158 5.07 -8.14 -1.09
N ILE A 159 3.85 -7.62 -1.01
CA ILE A 159 3.48 -6.59 -0.03
C ILE A 159 3.78 -7.15 1.36
N PRO A 160 4.65 -6.52 2.15
CA PRO A 160 5.00 -7.04 3.47
C PRO A 160 3.76 -7.18 4.35
N GLU A 161 3.61 -8.32 5.03
CA GLU A 161 2.63 -8.45 6.11
C GLU A 161 2.91 -7.37 7.16
N GLY A 162 1.98 -6.42 7.31
CA GLY A 162 2.16 -5.22 8.12
C GLY A 162 1.51 -3.96 7.53
N TRP A 163 1.22 -3.96 6.23
CA TRP A 163 0.48 -2.86 5.57
C TRP A 163 -1.02 -2.92 5.89
N GLY A 164 -1.39 -2.47 7.09
CA GLY A 164 -2.79 -2.23 7.49
C GLY A 164 -3.44 -3.24 8.44
N HIS A 165 -2.70 -4.22 8.99
CA HIS A 165 -3.24 -5.09 10.05
C HIS A 165 -3.02 -4.50 11.45
N HIS A 166 -3.96 -3.65 11.87
CA HIS A 166 -4.39 -3.57 13.27
C HIS A 166 -5.63 -4.45 13.49
N ASP A 167 -5.55 -5.71 13.04
CA ASP A 167 -6.51 -6.73 13.47
C ASP A 167 -6.20 -7.02 14.95
N GLY A 168 -7.15 -6.68 15.82
CA GLY A 168 -6.98 -6.73 17.28
C GLY A 168 -6.89 -8.14 17.84
N VAL A 169 -5.79 -8.84 17.55
CA VAL A 169 -5.38 -10.03 18.30
C VAL A 169 -4.85 -9.56 19.65
N ALA A 170 -5.59 -9.90 20.70
CA ALA A 170 -5.19 -9.59 22.07
C ALA A 170 -3.80 -10.16 22.37
N SER A 171 -2.95 -9.32 22.95
CA SER A 171 -1.70 -9.75 23.58
C SER A 171 -2.01 -10.51 24.87
N GLU A 172 -1.76 -11.82 24.90
CA GLU A 172 -1.79 -12.66 26.11
C GLU A 172 -1.11 -14.03 25.85
N PRO A 173 -0.32 -14.56 26.81
CA PRO A 173 0.65 -13.89 27.67
C PRO A 173 2.10 -14.44 27.52
#